data_AF-A0A2P5I0W7-F1
#
_entry.id   AF-A0A2P5I0W7-F1
#
_cell.length_a   1.000
_cell.length_b   1.000
_cell.length_c   1.000
_cell.angle_alpha   90.00
_cell.angle_beta   90.00
_cell.angle_gamma   90.00
#
_symmetry.space_group_name_H-M   'P 1'
#
loop_
_entity.id
_entity.type
_entity.pdbx_description
1 polymer ?
#
loop_
_entity_poly.entity_id
_entity_poly.type
_entity_poly.pdbx_seq_one_letter_code
_entity_poly.pdbx_strand_id
1 'polypeptide(L)'
;MLLDPEVSVLGADPAHRNHAINWYAFQQDAITSCLGWQYAVFYSALSPGLAPEPLFVHLARRQLPSGPWQTIVFQDYPQTADDGHNTVQIGICPGDGTIHLSYDHHCDVLRYRYSIRGVAQDPAAFNWSPSLFTTTLDYLPGIPSTHKHFSYVTYPRLGALGDSTMFMSLRDGKAGLGSDHLYLYRSSTGFWEFVGTPLTGVQSNPYVHGWDFRDGRLHVTWVYRAFVHYEGWDDPKDTKHKQQAGPNGAENNHDICYAYSEDLGYTWKNGQDKVIADLRKGETINNSSEGIVAFDIPKGSGLMNQEAQAVDQDGGVHILNRDTLDGMNVWRHYYRAPEGALPCLNQNPLLTGK
;
A
#
# COMPACT_ATOMS: atom_id res chain seq x y z
N MET A 1 32.12 10.75 0.25
CA MET A 1 31.14 11.56 -0.50
C MET A 1 30.30 10.58 -1.28
N LEU A 2 28.97 10.62 -1.12
CA LEU A 2 28.07 9.90 -2.02
C LEU A 2 28.22 10.54 -3.41
N LEU A 3 28.12 9.74 -4.47
CA LEU A 3 28.07 10.27 -5.84
C LEU A 3 26.84 11.17 -5.99
N ASP A 4 26.92 12.16 -6.89
CA ASP A 4 25.74 12.95 -7.25
C ASP A 4 24.63 12.01 -7.77
N PRO A 5 23.37 12.23 -7.36
CA PRO A 5 22.29 11.36 -7.79
C PRO A 5 22.05 11.50 -9.30
N GLU A 6 21.90 10.37 -9.98
CA GLU A 6 21.40 10.35 -11.36
C GLU A 6 19.89 10.64 -11.34
N VAL A 7 19.48 11.72 -12.00
CA VAL A 7 18.06 12.11 -12.10
C VAL A 7 17.50 11.66 -13.43
N SER A 8 16.43 10.87 -13.39
CA SER A 8 15.64 10.48 -14.57
C SER A 8 14.20 10.98 -14.42
N VAL A 9 13.68 11.66 -15.44
CA VAL A 9 12.29 12.16 -15.46
C VAL A 9 11.42 11.18 -16.24
N LEU A 10 10.44 10.57 -15.58
CA LEU A 10 9.52 9.59 -16.19
C LEU A 10 8.33 10.23 -16.93
N GLY A 11 7.94 11.43 -16.51
CA GLY A 11 6.79 12.14 -17.06
C GLY A 11 6.55 13.45 -16.32
N ALA A 12 5.59 14.22 -16.81
CA ALA A 12 5.08 15.40 -16.11
C ALA A 12 3.82 15.02 -15.33
N ASP A 13 3.64 15.65 -14.17
CA ASP A 13 2.40 15.55 -13.43
C ASP A 13 1.24 16.23 -14.20
N PRO A 14 -0.01 15.78 -14.00
CA PRO A 14 -1.18 16.38 -14.62
C PRO A 14 -1.34 17.85 -14.22
N ALA A 15 -1.43 18.76 -15.20
CA ALA A 15 -1.47 20.21 -14.96
C ALA A 15 -2.86 20.76 -14.59
N HIS A 16 -3.93 19.97 -14.73
CA HIS A 16 -5.32 20.43 -14.62
C HIS A 16 -6.12 19.66 -13.57
N ARG A 17 -5.50 19.37 -12.42
CA ARG A 17 -6.11 18.61 -11.32
C ARG A 17 -6.08 19.38 -10.01
N ASN A 18 -7.11 19.18 -9.20
CA ASN A 18 -7.16 19.70 -7.84
C ASN A 18 -6.37 18.81 -6.86
N HIS A 19 -6.16 17.55 -7.23
CA HIS A 19 -5.48 16.57 -6.40
C HIS A 19 -4.28 15.99 -7.17
N ALA A 20 -3.17 15.81 -6.46
CA ALA A 20 -2.09 14.96 -6.97
C ALA A 20 -2.63 13.52 -7.14
N ILE A 21 -1.95 12.69 -7.89
CA ILE A 21 -2.32 11.26 -8.04
C ILE A 21 -1.11 10.32 -8.03
N ASN A 22 0.08 10.85 -8.31
CA ASN A 22 1.33 10.11 -8.24
C ASN A 22 2.07 10.48 -6.95
N TRP A 23 2.89 9.57 -6.45
CA TRP A 23 3.89 9.80 -5.40
C TRP A 23 3.34 10.14 -4.02
N TYR A 24 2.08 9.77 -3.75
CA TYR A 24 1.59 9.73 -2.36
C TYR A 24 2.30 8.63 -1.57
N ALA A 25 2.51 8.86 -0.27
CA ALA A 25 3.13 7.89 0.63
C ALA A 25 2.40 6.52 0.65
N PHE A 26 1.09 6.51 0.38
CA PHE A 26 0.27 5.31 0.31
C PHE A 26 0.25 4.63 -1.08
N GLN A 27 1.00 5.14 -2.07
CA GLN A 27 1.25 4.44 -3.33
C GLN A 27 2.36 3.39 -3.13
N GLN A 28 1.98 2.22 -2.63
CA GLN A 28 2.92 1.18 -2.16
C GLN A 28 2.81 -0.11 -2.99
N ASP A 29 3.70 -0.37 -3.95
CA ASP A 29 4.82 0.47 -4.41
C ASP A 29 4.51 1.21 -5.71
N ALA A 30 5.13 2.38 -5.90
CA ALA A 30 5.20 3.10 -7.17
C ALA A 30 6.38 2.65 -8.04
N ILE A 31 7.46 2.16 -7.41
CA ILE A 31 8.71 1.77 -8.05
C ILE A 31 9.30 0.57 -7.33
N THR A 32 9.76 -0.42 -8.09
CA THR A 32 10.38 -1.63 -7.54
C THR A 32 11.45 -2.17 -8.48
N SER A 33 12.31 -3.05 -7.98
CA SER A 33 13.40 -3.65 -8.75
C SER A 33 13.37 -5.16 -8.67
N CYS A 34 13.65 -5.81 -9.80
CA CYS A 34 13.72 -7.25 -9.93
C CYS A 34 14.86 -7.61 -10.88
N LEU A 35 15.77 -8.49 -10.46
CA LEU A 35 16.81 -9.10 -11.31
C LEU A 35 17.60 -8.11 -12.18
N GLY A 36 18.04 -6.98 -11.60
CA GLY A 36 18.83 -5.97 -12.30
C GLY A 36 18.02 -5.04 -13.21
N TRP A 37 16.70 -5.08 -13.12
CA TRP A 37 15.78 -4.14 -13.77
C TRP A 37 15.00 -3.35 -12.71
N GLN A 38 14.58 -2.15 -13.09
CA GLN A 38 13.73 -1.29 -12.29
C GLN A 38 12.44 -0.99 -13.05
N TYR A 39 11.32 -0.99 -12.34
CA TYR A 39 9.98 -0.79 -12.87
C TYR A 39 9.30 0.31 -12.09
N ALA A 40 8.59 1.20 -12.78
CA ALA A 40 7.86 2.29 -12.17
C ALA A 40 6.46 2.42 -12.78
N VAL A 41 5.47 2.75 -11.95
CA VAL A 41 4.09 2.98 -12.36
C VAL A 41 3.60 4.35 -11.95
N PHE A 42 2.92 5.01 -12.88
CA PHE A 42 2.41 6.36 -12.67
C PHE A 42 1.27 6.65 -13.64
N TYR A 43 0.48 7.68 -13.34
CA TYR A 43 -0.48 8.26 -14.25
C TYR A 43 0.14 9.40 -15.04
N SER A 44 -0.15 9.43 -16.35
CA SER A 44 0.13 10.59 -17.19
C SER A 44 -0.86 10.64 -18.37
N ALA A 45 -0.94 11.79 -19.03
CA ALA A 45 -1.69 11.92 -20.28
C ALA A 45 -0.89 11.30 -21.44
N LEU A 46 -1.56 10.95 -22.55
CA LEU A 46 -0.88 10.39 -23.74
C LEU A 46 0.13 11.35 -24.38
N SER A 47 -0.10 12.66 -24.24
CA SER A 47 0.78 13.71 -24.74
C SER A 47 1.27 14.57 -23.57
N PRO A 48 2.51 14.36 -23.09
CA PRO A 48 3.07 15.11 -21.97
C PRO A 48 3.05 16.63 -22.20
N GLY A 49 2.68 17.40 -21.17
CA GLY A 49 2.92 18.85 -21.11
C GLY A 49 1.78 19.77 -21.57
N LEU A 50 0.77 19.29 -22.30
CA LEU A 50 -0.35 20.14 -22.77
C LEU A 50 -1.70 19.43 -22.91
N ALA A 51 -1.77 18.09 -22.84
CA ALA A 51 -3.04 17.39 -23.02
C ALA A 51 -3.88 17.37 -21.74
N PRO A 52 -5.18 17.67 -21.82
CA PRO A 52 -6.11 17.42 -20.73
C PRO A 52 -6.22 15.90 -20.47
N GLU A 53 -6.91 15.57 -19.38
CA GLU A 53 -7.55 14.27 -19.15
C GLU A 53 -8.07 13.60 -20.46
N PRO A 54 -8.17 12.27 -20.52
CA PRO A 54 -7.96 11.33 -19.42
C PRO A 54 -6.48 10.99 -19.17
N LEU A 55 -6.15 10.71 -17.92
CA LEU A 55 -4.90 10.04 -17.56
C LEU A 55 -4.99 8.53 -17.77
N PHE A 56 -3.83 7.93 -18.05
CA PHE A 56 -3.67 6.49 -18.23
C PHE A 56 -2.54 5.96 -17.37
N VAL A 57 -2.63 4.69 -16.98
CA VAL A 57 -1.53 4.00 -16.30
C VAL A 57 -0.37 3.81 -17.28
N HIS A 58 0.78 4.36 -16.90
CA HIS A 58 2.06 4.15 -17.53
C HIS A 58 2.86 3.16 -16.68
N LEU A 59 3.40 2.11 -17.33
CA LEU A 59 4.34 1.18 -16.71
C LEU A 59 5.68 1.30 -17.45
N ALA A 60 6.66 1.85 -16.75
CA ALA A 60 8.02 2.05 -17.25
C ALA A 60 8.95 0.96 -16.71
N ARG A 61 9.94 0.56 -17.51
CA ARG A 61 11.05 -0.30 -17.08
C ARG A 61 12.38 0.23 -17.58
N ARG A 62 13.46 -0.02 -16.86
CA ARG A 62 14.85 0.18 -17.33
C ARG A 62 15.78 -0.89 -16.79
N GLN A 63 16.85 -1.16 -17.53
CA GLN A 63 17.95 -1.98 -17.02
C GLN A 63 18.83 -1.13 -16.09
N LEU A 64 19.17 -1.65 -14.92
CA LEU A 64 20.08 -0.97 -13.99
C LEU A 64 21.55 -1.15 -14.42
N PRO A 65 22.45 -0.21 -14.07
CA PRO A 65 22.18 1.00 -13.28
C PRO A 65 21.61 2.18 -14.08
N SER A 66 21.85 2.26 -15.39
CA SER A 66 21.66 3.49 -16.18
C SER A 66 21.04 3.27 -17.58
N GLY A 67 20.30 2.18 -17.77
CA GLY A 67 19.59 1.91 -19.02
C GLY A 67 18.46 2.93 -19.27
N PRO A 68 18.09 3.17 -20.53
CA PRO A 68 16.98 4.06 -20.86
C PRO A 68 15.64 3.47 -20.40
N TRP A 69 14.71 4.35 -20.03
CA TRP A 69 13.34 3.97 -19.71
C TRP A 69 12.57 3.57 -20.98
N GLN A 70 11.86 2.45 -20.89
CA GLN A 70 10.89 1.98 -21.87
C GLN A 70 9.51 1.98 -21.20
N THR A 71 8.53 2.62 -21.82
CA THR A 71 7.20 2.80 -21.21
C THR A 71 6.12 2.18 -22.09
N ILE A 72 5.24 1.39 -21.46
CA ILE A 72 3.95 1.04 -22.05
C ILE A 72 2.85 1.89 -21.43
N VAL A 73 1.82 2.15 -22.23
CA VAL A 73 0.63 2.89 -21.79
C VAL A 73 -0.60 2.03 -21.97
N PHE A 74 -1.38 1.87 -20.91
CA PHE A 74 -2.61 1.10 -20.90
C PHE A 74 -3.82 1.97 -21.27
N GLN A 75 -4.02 2.18 -22.57
CA GLN A 75 -5.06 3.08 -23.11
C GLN A 75 -6.48 2.52 -23.00
N ASP A 76 -6.62 1.24 -22.64
CA ASP A 76 -7.91 0.57 -22.47
C ASP A 76 -8.65 0.99 -21.20
N TYR A 77 -8.01 1.78 -20.33
CA TYR A 77 -8.59 2.26 -19.08
C TYR A 77 -8.24 3.73 -18.81
N PRO A 78 -9.13 4.70 -19.12
CA PRO A 78 -8.98 6.07 -18.66
C PRO A 78 -9.28 6.17 -17.16
N GLN A 79 -8.46 6.90 -16.42
CA GLN A 79 -8.66 7.19 -15.00
C GLN A 79 -10.00 7.93 -14.78
N THR A 80 -10.72 7.60 -13.71
CA THR A 80 -12.16 7.92 -13.63
C THR A 80 -12.53 9.17 -12.84
N ALA A 81 -11.67 9.70 -11.96
CA ALA A 81 -12.01 10.80 -11.06
C ALA A 81 -10.80 11.64 -10.63
N ASP A 82 -10.94 12.97 -10.53
CA ASP A 82 -9.99 13.82 -9.82
C ASP A 82 -10.01 13.53 -8.32
N ASP A 83 -9.25 12.51 -7.91
CA ASP A 83 -9.18 11.97 -6.55
C ASP A 83 -7.76 11.44 -6.28
N GLY A 84 -7.08 11.97 -5.27
CA GLY A 84 -5.71 11.57 -4.92
C GLY A 84 -5.58 10.19 -4.27
N HIS A 85 -6.68 9.56 -3.87
CA HIS A 85 -6.67 8.18 -3.38
C HIS A 85 -6.49 7.15 -4.50
N ASN A 86 -6.87 7.53 -5.73
CA ASN A 86 -6.95 6.68 -6.91
C ASN A 86 -5.57 6.38 -7.54
N THR A 87 -4.56 6.15 -6.71
CA THR A 87 -3.18 5.82 -7.09
C THR A 87 -3.09 4.48 -7.85
N VAL A 88 -1.93 4.19 -8.44
CA VAL A 88 -1.58 2.91 -9.07
C VAL A 88 -0.40 2.26 -8.35
N GLN A 89 -0.48 0.96 -8.05
CA GLN A 89 0.59 0.22 -7.38
C GLN A 89 1.10 -0.94 -8.25
N ILE A 90 2.37 -1.31 -8.06
CA ILE A 90 3.02 -2.44 -8.74
C ILE A 90 3.50 -3.49 -7.73
N GLY A 91 3.33 -4.76 -8.08
CA GLY A 91 4.01 -5.89 -7.46
C GLY A 91 4.61 -6.81 -8.52
N ILE A 92 5.73 -7.45 -8.20
CA ILE A 92 6.36 -8.45 -9.09
C ILE A 92 6.48 -9.76 -8.32
N CYS A 93 5.94 -10.85 -8.87
CA CYS A 93 6.14 -12.16 -8.26
C CYS A 93 7.54 -12.68 -8.59
N PRO A 94 8.42 -12.94 -7.60
CA PRO A 94 9.77 -13.43 -7.88
C PRO A 94 9.76 -14.83 -8.53
N GLY A 95 8.77 -15.66 -8.19
CA GLY A 95 8.74 -17.06 -8.56
C GLY A 95 8.42 -17.35 -10.03
N ASP A 96 7.65 -16.49 -10.69
CA ASP A 96 7.33 -16.63 -12.11
C ASP A 96 7.46 -15.33 -12.92
N GLY A 97 7.92 -14.24 -12.31
CA GLY A 97 8.22 -12.99 -13.00
C GLY A 97 7.01 -12.26 -13.55
N THR A 98 5.80 -12.57 -13.09
CA THR A 98 4.61 -11.81 -13.44
C THR A 98 4.63 -10.43 -12.78
N ILE A 99 4.23 -9.41 -13.54
CA ILE A 99 4.07 -8.04 -13.07
C ILE A 99 2.57 -7.79 -12.84
N HIS A 100 2.21 -7.31 -11.65
CA HIS A 100 0.84 -7.13 -11.19
C HIS A 100 0.58 -5.66 -10.87
N LEU A 101 -0.54 -5.14 -11.35
CA LEU A 101 -0.96 -3.76 -11.12
C LEU A 101 -2.36 -3.72 -10.52
N SER A 102 -2.58 -2.79 -9.60
CA SER A 102 -3.91 -2.39 -9.15
C SER A 102 -4.00 -0.88 -9.06
N TYR A 103 -5.17 -0.29 -9.36
CA TYR A 103 -5.26 1.15 -9.58
C TYR A 103 -6.67 1.73 -9.55
N ASP A 104 -6.75 3.05 -9.35
CA ASP A 104 -7.96 3.87 -9.50
C ASP A 104 -9.07 3.57 -8.48
N HIS A 105 -8.72 3.38 -7.20
CA HIS A 105 -9.68 3.01 -6.15
C HIS A 105 -9.88 4.09 -5.10
N HIS A 106 -11.14 4.47 -4.89
CA HIS A 106 -11.60 5.06 -3.65
C HIS A 106 -13.01 4.57 -3.34
N CYS A 107 -13.08 3.43 -2.63
CA CYS A 107 -14.32 2.70 -2.37
C CYS A 107 -15.02 2.28 -3.68
N ASP A 108 -14.28 1.61 -4.56
CA ASP A 108 -14.75 1.21 -5.90
C ASP A 108 -14.59 -0.29 -6.13
N VAL A 109 -15.09 -0.77 -7.28
CA VAL A 109 -14.82 -2.14 -7.73
C VAL A 109 -13.30 -2.31 -7.96
N LEU A 110 -12.78 -3.50 -7.64
CA LEU A 110 -11.40 -3.87 -7.90
C LEU A 110 -11.06 -3.62 -9.38
N ARG A 111 -9.83 -3.19 -9.61
CA ARG A 111 -9.26 -2.97 -10.94
C ARG A 111 -7.85 -3.48 -10.87
N TYR A 112 -7.62 -4.54 -11.60
CA TYR A 112 -6.42 -5.33 -11.49
C TYR A 112 -6.02 -5.82 -12.87
N ARG A 113 -4.72 -5.83 -13.16
CA ARG A 113 -4.18 -6.49 -14.35
C ARG A 113 -2.85 -7.13 -14.01
N TYR A 114 -2.45 -8.11 -14.81
CA TYR A 114 -1.16 -8.77 -14.63
C TYR A 114 -0.57 -9.19 -15.97
N SER A 115 0.75 -9.37 -16.00
CA SER A 115 1.48 -9.84 -17.18
C SER A 115 1.41 -11.35 -17.34
N ILE A 116 1.76 -11.84 -18.53
CA ILE A 116 2.18 -13.24 -18.71
C ILE A 116 3.43 -13.55 -17.85
N ARG A 117 3.67 -14.84 -17.62
CA ARG A 117 4.84 -15.32 -16.87
C ARG A 117 6.16 -15.01 -17.60
N GLY A 118 7.21 -14.82 -16.83
CA GLY A 118 8.59 -14.64 -17.29
C GLY A 118 8.98 -13.18 -17.58
N VAL A 119 8.04 -12.24 -17.65
CA VAL A 119 8.29 -10.86 -18.10
C VAL A 119 9.33 -10.12 -17.24
N ALA A 120 9.33 -10.33 -15.93
CA ALA A 120 10.35 -9.78 -15.03
C ALA A 120 11.54 -10.73 -14.79
N GLN A 121 11.43 -12.02 -15.13
CA GLN A 121 12.53 -13.00 -15.00
C GLN A 121 13.53 -12.93 -16.15
N ASP A 122 13.04 -12.70 -17.38
CA ASP A 122 13.87 -12.45 -18.55
C ASP A 122 13.32 -11.26 -19.35
N PRO A 123 13.52 -10.01 -18.86
CA PRO A 123 12.89 -8.84 -19.48
C PRO A 123 13.32 -8.59 -20.92
N ALA A 124 14.52 -9.06 -21.30
CA ALA A 124 15.08 -8.91 -22.64
C ALA A 124 14.44 -9.86 -23.67
N ALA A 125 13.87 -10.99 -23.24
CA ALA A 125 13.18 -11.94 -24.12
C ALA A 125 11.82 -11.44 -24.63
N PHE A 126 11.26 -10.38 -24.02
CA PHE A 126 9.93 -9.86 -24.36
C PHE A 126 10.02 -8.47 -24.98
N ASN A 127 9.32 -8.29 -26.11
CA ASN A 127 9.04 -6.96 -26.63
C ASN A 127 8.10 -6.21 -25.66
N TRP A 128 8.55 -5.07 -25.16
CA TRP A 128 7.81 -4.29 -24.15
C TRP A 128 6.54 -3.68 -24.76
N SER A 129 5.40 -4.32 -24.50
CA SER A 129 4.12 -3.98 -25.12
C SER A 129 2.95 -4.25 -24.18
N PRO A 130 1.85 -3.47 -24.24
CA PRO A 130 0.61 -3.76 -23.50
C PRO A 130 0.07 -5.18 -23.74
N SER A 131 0.37 -5.80 -24.88
CA SER A 131 -0.04 -7.18 -25.21
C SER A 131 0.53 -8.25 -24.28
N LEU A 132 1.52 -7.92 -23.45
CA LEU A 132 2.03 -8.81 -22.41
C LEU A 132 1.09 -8.91 -21.20
N PHE A 133 0.07 -8.05 -21.12
CA PHE A 133 -0.82 -7.93 -19.96
C PHE A 133 -2.26 -8.26 -20.32
N THR A 134 -3.02 -8.65 -19.31
CA THR A 134 -4.48 -8.73 -19.42
C THR A 134 -5.11 -7.35 -19.62
N THR A 135 -6.36 -7.33 -20.06
CA THR A 135 -7.24 -6.19 -19.82
C THR A 135 -7.46 -5.97 -18.32
N THR A 136 -8.08 -4.86 -17.94
CA THR A 136 -8.55 -4.65 -16.56
C THR A 136 -9.52 -5.76 -16.15
N LEU A 137 -9.28 -6.37 -15.00
CA LEU A 137 -10.13 -7.34 -14.32
C LEU A 137 -10.72 -6.71 -13.06
N ASP A 138 -11.92 -7.15 -12.69
CA ASP A 138 -12.60 -6.83 -11.44
C ASP A 138 -12.44 -7.92 -10.36
N TYR A 139 -11.52 -8.85 -10.59
CA TYR A 139 -11.23 -9.98 -9.70
C TYR A 139 -9.76 -10.37 -9.74
N LEU A 140 -9.33 -11.11 -8.72
CA LEU A 140 -8.03 -11.77 -8.67
C LEU A 140 -8.16 -13.20 -9.22
N PRO A 141 -7.38 -13.62 -10.24
CA PRO A 141 -7.43 -14.99 -10.79
C PRO A 141 -7.34 -16.05 -9.69
N GLY A 142 -8.25 -17.03 -9.70
CA GLY A 142 -8.39 -18.03 -8.62
C GLY A 142 -9.51 -17.72 -7.63
N ILE A 143 -10.01 -16.47 -7.61
CA ILE A 143 -11.10 -16.01 -6.75
C ILE A 143 -12.27 -15.53 -7.63
N PRO A 144 -13.53 -15.91 -7.34
CA PRO A 144 -14.68 -15.43 -8.11
C PRO A 144 -14.83 -13.90 -8.07
N SER A 145 -15.31 -13.29 -9.15
CA SER A 145 -15.61 -11.85 -9.19
C SER A 145 -16.72 -11.42 -8.22
N THR A 146 -17.52 -12.37 -7.73
CA THR A 146 -18.52 -12.14 -6.68
C THR A 146 -17.94 -12.10 -5.26
N HIS A 147 -16.61 -12.19 -5.11
CA HIS A 147 -15.97 -12.09 -3.80
C HIS A 147 -16.27 -10.72 -3.16
N LYS A 148 -16.86 -10.76 -1.96
CA LYS A 148 -17.48 -9.59 -1.31
C LYS A 148 -16.54 -8.38 -1.11
N HIS A 149 -15.24 -8.61 -1.01
CA HIS A 149 -14.25 -7.57 -0.77
C HIS A 149 -13.78 -6.85 -2.05
N PHE A 150 -14.23 -7.28 -3.24
CA PHE A 150 -13.85 -6.66 -4.52
C PHE A 150 -14.78 -5.54 -4.97
N SER A 151 -15.88 -5.24 -4.26
CA SER A 151 -16.82 -4.19 -4.67
C SER A 151 -16.57 -2.82 -4.05
N TYR A 152 -15.68 -2.71 -3.06
CA TYR A 152 -15.50 -1.50 -2.25
C TYR A 152 -14.04 -1.28 -1.83
N VAL A 153 -13.13 -1.45 -2.78
CA VAL A 153 -11.67 -1.44 -2.60
C VAL A 153 -11.14 -0.01 -2.46
N THR A 154 -10.12 0.15 -1.63
CA THR A 154 -9.20 1.30 -1.55
C THR A 154 -7.80 0.81 -1.16
N TYR A 155 -6.74 1.49 -1.59
CA TYR A 155 -5.34 1.20 -1.21
C TYR A 155 -4.88 -0.26 -1.37
N PRO A 156 -4.96 -0.85 -2.58
CA PRO A 156 -4.24 -2.08 -2.83
C PRO A 156 -2.74 -1.89 -2.56
N ARG A 157 -2.10 -2.92 -2.02
CA ARG A 157 -0.65 -3.01 -1.82
C ARG A 157 -0.18 -4.37 -2.27
N LEU A 158 0.94 -4.45 -2.97
CA LEU A 158 1.50 -5.70 -3.45
C LEU A 158 2.97 -5.80 -3.05
N GLY A 159 3.41 -7.00 -2.70
CA GLY A 159 4.82 -7.22 -2.37
C GLY A 159 5.17 -8.70 -2.30
N ALA A 160 6.46 -9.02 -2.45
CA ALA A 160 6.92 -10.40 -2.39
C ALA A 160 6.87 -10.95 -0.95
N LEU A 161 6.45 -12.21 -0.81
CA LEU A 161 6.61 -13.02 0.41
C LEU A 161 7.51 -14.21 0.08
N GLY A 162 8.82 -13.96 0.09
CA GLY A 162 9.83 -14.96 -0.31
C GLY A 162 9.81 -15.24 -1.81
N ASP A 163 10.39 -16.37 -2.22
CA ASP A 163 10.78 -16.60 -3.61
C ASP A 163 9.64 -17.04 -4.54
N SER A 164 8.52 -17.52 -3.99
CA SER A 164 7.44 -18.14 -4.78
C SER A 164 6.05 -17.60 -4.46
N THR A 165 5.96 -16.56 -3.65
CA THR A 165 4.68 -16.01 -3.20
C THR A 165 4.74 -14.50 -3.20
N MET A 166 3.62 -13.88 -3.55
CA MET A 166 3.41 -12.44 -3.45
C MET A 166 2.13 -12.23 -2.64
N PHE A 167 2.05 -11.18 -1.85
CA PHE A 167 0.83 -10.78 -1.18
C PHE A 167 0.12 -9.66 -1.95
N MET A 168 -1.19 -9.58 -1.73
CA MET A 168 -1.94 -8.36 -1.91
C MET A 168 -2.67 -8.07 -0.61
N SER A 169 -2.50 -6.85 -0.13
CA SER A 169 -3.34 -6.24 0.91
C SER A 169 -4.30 -5.27 0.22
N LEU A 170 -5.56 -5.22 0.63
CA LEU A 170 -6.47 -4.17 0.21
C LEU A 170 -7.40 -3.80 1.35
N ARG A 171 -7.82 -2.53 1.36
CA ARG A 171 -8.81 -2.06 2.32
C ARG A 171 -10.20 -2.11 1.69
N ASP A 172 -11.16 -2.69 2.41
CA ASP A 172 -12.57 -2.48 2.13
C ASP A 172 -13.21 -1.55 3.18
N GLY A 173 -14.39 -1.04 2.86
CA GLY A 173 -15.16 -0.16 3.74
C GLY A 173 -14.76 1.32 3.70
N LYS A 174 -15.51 2.11 4.47
CA LYS A 174 -15.42 3.58 4.52
C LYS A 174 -14.62 4.07 5.73
N ALA A 175 -14.20 5.33 5.72
CA ALA A 175 -13.57 5.96 6.87
C ALA A 175 -14.51 5.88 8.08
N GLY A 176 -14.16 5.02 9.04
CA GLY A 176 -14.89 4.70 10.25
C GLY A 176 -14.96 3.20 10.56
N LEU A 177 -15.02 2.39 9.50
CA LEU A 177 -15.38 0.97 9.52
C LEU A 177 -14.65 0.17 8.43
N GLY A 178 -13.46 0.61 8.01
CA GLY A 178 -12.66 -0.10 7.02
C GLY A 178 -11.83 -1.22 7.62
N SER A 179 -11.62 -2.30 6.87
CA SER A 179 -10.79 -3.45 7.25
C SER A 179 -9.74 -3.74 6.17
N ASP A 180 -8.60 -4.32 6.55
CA ASP A 180 -7.55 -4.71 5.61
C ASP A 180 -7.60 -6.24 5.41
N HIS A 181 -7.61 -6.66 4.14
CA HIS A 181 -7.77 -8.03 3.69
C HIS A 181 -6.50 -8.53 3.02
N LEU A 182 -6.13 -9.78 3.29
CA LEU A 182 -4.90 -10.38 2.77
C LEU A 182 -5.18 -11.50 1.78
N TYR A 183 -4.46 -11.46 0.67
CA TYR A 183 -4.48 -12.44 -0.41
C TYR A 183 -3.07 -12.89 -0.73
N LEU A 184 -2.89 -14.14 -1.16
CA LEU A 184 -1.61 -14.68 -1.58
C LEU A 184 -1.67 -15.16 -3.02
N TYR A 185 -0.72 -14.72 -3.83
CA TYR A 185 -0.47 -15.25 -5.17
C TYR A 185 0.58 -16.35 -5.09
N ARG A 186 0.30 -17.50 -5.71
CA ARG A 186 1.25 -18.63 -5.80
C ARG A 186 1.81 -18.73 -7.21
N SER A 187 3.13 -18.57 -7.37
CA SER A 187 3.78 -18.68 -8.70
C SER A 187 3.65 -20.07 -9.31
N SER A 188 3.49 -21.12 -8.50
CA SER A 188 3.29 -22.49 -8.98
C SER A 188 2.00 -22.64 -9.77
N THR A 189 0.90 -22.05 -9.30
CA THR A 189 -0.44 -22.17 -9.91
C THR A 189 -0.82 -20.96 -10.76
N GLY A 190 -0.24 -19.79 -10.48
CA GLY A 190 -0.63 -18.53 -11.11
C GLY A 190 -1.95 -17.97 -10.59
N PHE A 191 -2.38 -18.41 -9.41
CA PHE A 191 -3.64 -18.04 -8.80
C PHE A 191 -3.45 -17.41 -7.43
N TRP A 192 -4.42 -16.56 -7.10
CA TRP A 192 -4.63 -15.94 -5.81
C TRP A 192 -5.52 -16.81 -4.92
N GLU A 193 -5.25 -16.77 -3.62
CA GLU A 193 -6.12 -17.29 -2.57
C GLU A 193 -6.41 -16.20 -1.53
N PHE A 194 -7.60 -16.23 -0.94
CA PHE A 194 -7.95 -15.35 0.16
C PHE A 194 -7.45 -15.96 1.47
N VAL A 195 -6.64 -15.21 2.24
CA VAL A 195 -6.10 -15.65 3.53
C VAL A 195 -7.08 -15.33 4.65
N GLY A 196 -7.60 -14.10 4.66
CA GLY A 196 -8.46 -13.60 5.72
C GLY A 196 -8.38 -12.08 5.88
N THR A 197 -8.92 -11.61 7.00
CA THR A 197 -8.96 -10.19 7.36
C THR A 197 -8.03 -9.95 8.56
N PRO A 198 -6.73 -9.73 8.35
CA PRO A 198 -5.77 -9.52 9.43
C PRO A 198 -6.14 -8.36 10.34
N LEU A 199 -6.60 -7.23 9.78
CA LEU A 199 -6.93 -6.02 10.55
C LEU A 199 -8.42 -5.67 10.36
N THR A 200 -9.20 -5.73 11.42
CA THR A 200 -10.64 -5.36 11.39
C THR A 200 -10.87 -4.03 12.11
N GLY A 201 -11.56 -3.12 11.43
CA GLY A 201 -12.03 -1.88 12.03
C GLY A 201 -13.32 -2.07 12.84
N VAL A 202 -13.31 -1.69 14.13
CA VAL A 202 -14.48 -1.72 15.01
C VAL A 202 -14.63 -0.36 15.68
N GLN A 203 -15.55 0.48 15.19
CA GLN A 203 -15.68 1.90 15.59
C GLN A 203 -14.35 2.69 15.53
N SER A 204 -13.40 2.18 14.74
CA SER A 204 -12.10 2.73 14.47
C SER A 204 -11.52 2.00 13.27
N ASN A 205 -10.64 2.65 12.49
CA ASN A 205 -10.04 2.06 11.30
C ASN A 205 -8.56 1.81 11.50
N PRO A 206 -8.06 0.61 11.18
CA PRO A 206 -6.64 0.44 10.94
C PRO A 206 -6.26 1.13 9.62
N TYR A 207 -5.28 2.02 9.68
CA TYR A 207 -4.64 2.59 8.51
C TYR A 207 -3.18 2.20 8.46
N VAL A 208 -2.87 1.27 7.56
CA VAL A 208 -1.54 0.66 7.45
C VAL A 208 -0.49 1.63 6.88
N HIS A 209 0.66 1.69 7.54
CA HIS A 209 1.87 2.38 7.05
C HIS A 209 2.65 1.57 6.02
N GLY A 210 2.73 0.25 6.19
CA GLY A 210 3.41 -0.62 5.26
C GLY A 210 3.28 -2.09 5.66
N TRP A 211 3.60 -2.95 4.68
CA TRP A 211 3.70 -4.39 4.81
C TRP A 211 5.08 -4.81 4.33
N ASP A 212 5.97 -5.16 5.26
CA ASP A 212 7.35 -5.50 4.92
C ASP A 212 7.63 -6.97 5.23
N PHE A 213 8.15 -7.69 4.24
CA PHE A 213 8.63 -9.05 4.44
C PHE A 213 10.15 -9.07 4.58
N ARG A 214 10.64 -9.54 5.73
CA ARG A 214 12.07 -9.64 6.03
C ARG A 214 12.32 -10.92 6.82
N ASP A 215 13.29 -11.71 6.38
CA ASP A 215 13.80 -12.89 7.10
C ASP A 215 12.70 -13.86 7.59
N GLY A 216 11.71 -14.13 6.73
CA GLY A 216 10.60 -15.05 7.03
C GLY A 216 9.43 -14.42 7.77
N ARG A 217 9.49 -13.14 8.13
CA ARG A 217 8.44 -12.42 8.86
C ARG A 217 7.78 -11.36 7.98
N LEU A 218 6.46 -11.33 7.99
CA LEU A 218 5.64 -10.25 7.44
C LEU A 218 5.28 -9.29 8.57
N HIS A 219 5.78 -8.07 8.52
CA HIS A 219 5.58 -7.01 9.52
C HIS A 219 4.54 -6.02 9.02
N VAL A 220 3.62 -5.63 9.91
CA VAL A 220 2.64 -4.59 9.63
C VAL A 220 2.58 -3.60 10.79
N THR A 221 2.53 -2.32 10.46
CA THR A 221 2.23 -1.23 11.39
C THR A 221 1.09 -0.38 10.87
N TRP A 222 0.31 0.16 11.80
CA TRP A 222 -0.84 0.97 11.46
C TRP A 222 -1.14 1.98 12.56
N VAL A 223 -1.90 3.02 12.22
CA VAL A 223 -2.59 3.87 13.20
C VAL A 223 -4.05 3.50 13.25
N TYR A 224 -4.70 3.75 14.39
CA TYR A 224 -6.14 3.69 14.48
C TYR A 224 -6.74 5.08 14.26
N ARG A 225 -7.79 5.18 13.44
CA ARG A 225 -8.65 6.38 13.38
C ARG A 225 -10.00 6.07 13.96
N ALA A 226 -10.30 6.64 15.12
CA ALA A 226 -11.60 6.49 15.75
C ALA A 226 -12.72 7.03 14.86
N PHE A 227 -13.85 6.34 14.88
CA PHE A 227 -15.05 6.79 14.19
C PHE A 227 -15.73 7.94 14.95
N VAL A 228 -16.12 8.96 14.20
CA VAL A 228 -16.97 10.08 14.60
C VAL A 228 -18.24 9.98 13.78
N HIS A 229 -19.38 9.96 14.46
CA HIS A 229 -20.68 9.91 13.82
C HIS A 229 -20.94 11.17 12.99
N TYR A 230 -21.50 11.01 11.79
CA TYR A 230 -21.96 12.10 10.94
C TYR A 230 -23.28 11.73 10.27
N GLU A 231 -24.08 12.72 9.88
CA GLU A 231 -25.36 12.47 9.22
C GLU A 231 -25.18 11.80 7.85
N GLY A 232 -25.91 10.69 7.62
CA GLY A 232 -25.79 9.86 6.43
C GLY A 232 -24.66 8.83 6.50
N TRP A 233 -24.01 8.66 7.66
CA TRP A 233 -22.89 7.72 7.79
C TRP A 233 -23.26 6.29 7.43
N ASP A 234 -24.51 5.85 7.58
CA ASP A 234 -25.00 4.50 7.29
C ASP A 234 -25.66 4.37 5.91
N ASP A 235 -25.86 5.48 5.18
CA ASP A 235 -26.40 5.46 3.82
C ASP A 235 -25.33 4.96 2.83
N PRO A 236 -25.56 3.83 2.12
CA PRO A 236 -24.63 3.33 1.11
C PRO A 236 -24.37 4.29 -0.06
N LYS A 237 -25.25 5.28 -0.26
CA LYS A 237 -25.13 6.30 -1.31
C LYS A 237 -24.41 7.56 -0.85
N ASP A 238 -24.16 7.72 0.45
CA ASP A 238 -23.39 8.86 0.95
C ASP A 238 -21.94 8.76 0.46
N THR A 239 -21.38 9.88 0.03
CA THR A 239 -20.01 9.98 -0.48
C THR A 239 -19.16 10.97 0.31
N LYS A 240 -19.64 11.47 1.46
CA LYS A 240 -18.88 12.44 2.28
C LYS A 240 -17.57 11.83 2.78
N HIS A 241 -17.53 10.53 3.04
CA HIS A 241 -16.30 9.81 3.39
C HIS A 241 -15.34 9.64 2.22
N LYS A 242 -15.78 9.86 0.98
CA LYS A 242 -14.91 9.84 -0.22
C LYS A 242 -14.21 11.18 -0.48
N GLN A 243 -14.46 12.21 0.31
CA GLN A 243 -13.73 13.48 0.16
C GLN A 243 -12.28 13.33 0.62
N GLN A 244 -11.35 14.13 0.06
CA GLN A 244 -9.95 14.18 0.52
C GLN A 244 -9.84 14.40 2.03
N ALA A 245 -10.72 15.23 2.59
CA ALA A 245 -10.90 15.42 4.03
C ALA A 245 -12.36 15.12 4.40
N GLY A 246 -12.65 13.83 4.62
CA GLY A 246 -13.97 13.38 5.08
C GLY A 246 -14.26 13.72 6.54
N PRO A 247 -15.48 13.40 7.04
CA PRO A 247 -15.94 13.73 8.40
C PRO A 247 -15.14 13.02 9.52
N ASN A 248 -14.37 12.01 9.17
CA ASN A 248 -13.44 11.31 10.05
C ASN A 248 -12.01 11.76 9.73
N GLY A 249 -11.61 12.91 10.27
CA GLY A 249 -10.32 13.54 9.99
C GLY A 249 -9.14 12.92 10.76
N ALA A 250 -7.93 13.35 10.40
CA ALA A 250 -6.67 12.85 10.98
C ALA A 250 -6.50 13.19 12.46
N GLU A 251 -7.20 14.19 12.98
CA GLU A 251 -7.24 14.53 14.41
C GLU A 251 -7.75 13.38 15.29
N ASN A 252 -8.48 12.42 14.69
CA ASN A 252 -8.97 11.21 15.36
C ASN A 252 -8.01 10.02 15.27
N ASN A 253 -6.86 10.19 14.61
CA ASN A 253 -5.79 9.20 14.62
C ASN A 253 -5.21 9.08 16.04
N HIS A 254 -4.94 7.86 16.47
CA HIS A 254 -4.29 7.55 17.73
C HIS A 254 -3.52 6.24 17.61
N ASP A 255 -2.53 6.10 18.48
CA ASP A 255 -1.62 4.96 18.60
C ASP A 255 -0.85 4.62 17.32
N ILE A 256 0.35 4.10 17.48
CA ILE A 256 1.00 3.32 16.44
C ILE A 256 1.02 1.88 16.92
N CYS A 257 0.41 1.00 16.14
CA CYS A 257 0.28 -0.42 16.43
C CYS A 257 1.21 -1.26 15.57
N TYR A 258 1.50 -2.48 16.02
CA TYR A 258 2.39 -3.43 15.37
C TYR A 258 1.92 -4.87 15.55
N ALA A 259 2.08 -5.66 14.49
CA ALA A 259 1.97 -7.11 14.52
C ALA A 259 2.88 -7.73 13.45
N TYR A 260 3.16 -9.02 13.57
CA TYR A 260 3.88 -9.76 12.55
C TYR A 260 3.34 -11.18 12.37
N SER A 261 3.66 -11.79 11.23
CA SER A 261 3.35 -13.18 10.92
C SER A 261 4.58 -13.92 10.39
N GLU A 262 4.74 -15.18 10.79
CA GLU A 262 5.84 -16.07 10.37
C GLU A 262 5.37 -17.19 9.43
N ASP A 263 4.07 -17.24 9.13
CA ASP A 263 3.46 -18.24 8.27
C ASP A 263 2.68 -17.58 7.14
N LEU A 264 3.29 -16.61 6.45
CA LEU A 264 2.71 -15.92 5.28
C LEU A 264 1.41 -15.13 5.56
N GLY A 265 1.15 -14.76 6.82
CA GLY A 265 0.00 -13.95 7.21
C GLY A 265 -1.21 -14.74 7.73
N TYR A 266 -1.10 -16.05 7.93
CA TYR A 266 -2.22 -16.82 8.49
C TYR A 266 -2.33 -16.70 10.01
N THR A 267 -1.21 -16.65 10.73
CA THR A 267 -1.14 -16.49 12.19
C THR A 267 -0.38 -15.21 12.52
N TRP A 268 -0.94 -14.41 13.42
CA TRP A 268 -0.41 -13.11 13.81
C TRP A 268 0.01 -13.09 15.26
N LYS A 269 1.17 -12.48 15.51
CA LYS A 269 1.74 -12.24 16.83
C LYS A 269 1.90 -10.74 17.08
N ASN A 270 1.75 -10.34 18.33
CA ASN A 270 2.04 -8.98 18.76
C ASN A 270 3.55 -8.75 18.97
N GLY A 271 3.92 -7.56 19.43
CA GLY A 271 5.31 -7.21 19.70
C GLY A 271 5.99 -7.97 20.85
N GLN A 272 5.27 -8.84 21.56
CA GLN A 272 5.76 -9.68 22.67
C GLN A 272 5.62 -11.18 22.34
N ASP A 273 5.56 -11.53 21.06
CA ASP A 273 5.49 -12.91 20.53
C ASP A 273 4.22 -13.69 20.93
N LYS A 274 3.22 -13.01 21.50
CA LYS A 274 1.93 -13.61 21.81
C LYS A 274 1.10 -13.71 20.54
N VAL A 275 0.57 -14.90 20.25
CA VAL A 275 -0.42 -15.10 19.18
C VAL A 275 -1.69 -14.32 19.52
N ILE A 276 -2.10 -13.45 18.62
CA ILE A 276 -3.27 -12.57 18.77
C ILE A 276 -4.38 -12.84 17.75
N ALA A 277 -4.07 -13.55 16.66
CA ALA A 277 -5.08 -14.02 15.70
C ALA A 277 -4.58 -15.20 14.86
N ASP A 278 -5.45 -16.14 14.56
CA ASP A 278 -5.34 -17.19 13.54
C ASP A 278 -6.46 -17.03 12.50
N LEU A 279 -6.11 -16.53 11.31
CA LEU A 279 -7.07 -16.23 10.24
C LEU A 279 -7.75 -17.50 9.72
N ARG A 280 -7.12 -18.68 9.87
CA ARG A 280 -7.73 -19.97 9.48
C ARG A 280 -8.87 -20.35 10.43
N LYS A 281 -8.89 -19.80 11.65
CA LYS A 281 -9.99 -19.92 12.61
C LYS A 281 -11.03 -18.81 12.50
N GLY A 282 -10.84 -17.86 11.57
CA GLY A 282 -11.69 -16.68 11.43
C GLY A 282 -11.43 -15.61 12.50
N GLU A 283 -10.29 -15.66 13.18
CA GLU A 283 -9.86 -14.61 14.11
C GLU A 283 -9.30 -13.40 13.35
N THR A 284 -9.14 -12.26 14.04
CA THR A 284 -8.67 -11.00 13.46
C THR A 284 -8.04 -10.12 14.53
N ILE A 285 -7.20 -9.17 14.12
CA ILE A 285 -6.70 -8.11 14.99
C ILE A 285 -7.67 -6.93 14.94
N ASN A 286 -8.24 -6.59 16.08
CA ASN A 286 -9.02 -5.37 16.29
C ASN A 286 -8.50 -4.58 17.51
N ASN A 287 -9.13 -3.45 17.84
CA ASN A 287 -8.71 -2.56 18.94
C ASN A 287 -8.55 -3.23 20.32
N SER A 288 -9.23 -4.34 20.59
CA SER A 288 -9.13 -5.04 21.88
C SER A 288 -8.01 -6.10 21.92
N SER A 289 -7.29 -6.29 20.82
CA SER A 289 -6.21 -7.29 20.75
C SER A 289 -5.06 -6.88 21.65
N GLU A 290 -4.58 -7.82 22.46
CA GLU A 290 -3.59 -7.53 23.49
C GLU A 290 -2.20 -7.21 22.91
N GLY A 291 -1.56 -6.16 23.44
CA GLY A 291 -0.15 -5.85 23.14
C GLY A 291 0.14 -5.34 21.73
N ILE A 292 -0.90 -4.91 20.99
CA ILE A 292 -0.73 -4.36 19.63
C ILE A 292 -0.15 -2.95 19.63
N VAL A 293 -0.36 -2.16 20.69
CA VAL A 293 0.11 -0.77 20.77
C VAL A 293 1.63 -0.77 20.97
N ALA A 294 2.36 -0.32 19.95
CA ALA A 294 3.81 -0.14 20.00
C ALA A 294 4.18 1.24 20.55
N PHE A 295 3.39 2.27 20.23
CA PHE A 295 3.53 3.61 20.79
C PHE A 295 2.15 4.15 21.13
N ASP A 296 1.93 4.46 22.40
CA ASP A 296 0.72 5.12 22.90
C ASP A 296 0.77 6.60 22.51
N ILE A 297 -0.15 7.02 21.64
CA ILE A 297 -0.18 8.38 21.08
C ILE A 297 -1.63 8.85 21.09
N PRO A 298 -1.96 9.90 21.86
CA PRO A 298 -3.32 10.37 21.96
C PRO A 298 -3.79 11.06 20.67
N LYS A 299 -5.11 11.13 20.52
CA LYS A 299 -5.76 11.96 19.49
C LYS A 299 -5.31 13.42 19.59
N GLY A 300 -5.36 14.12 18.45
CA GLY A 300 -4.97 15.52 18.38
C GLY A 300 -3.45 15.76 18.46
N SER A 301 -2.62 14.72 18.46
CA SER A 301 -1.15 14.84 18.44
C SER A 301 -0.58 15.13 17.05
N GLY A 302 -1.41 15.39 16.03
CA GLY A 302 -0.93 15.59 14.65
C GLY A 302 -0.44 14.32 13.94
N LEU A 303 -0.71 13.15 14.54
CA LEU A 303 -0.41 11.84 13.95
C LEU A 303 -1.13 11.67 12.61
N MET A 304 -0.40 11.19 11.59
CA MET A 304 -0.95 10.94 10.26
C MET A 304 -1.10 9.44 9.98
N ASN A 305 -2.00 9.11 9.07
CA ASN A 305 -2.25 7.74 8.61
C ASN A 305 -1.52 7.47 7.29
N GLN A 306 -1.16 6.20 7.03
CA GLN A 306 -0.58 5.74 5.76
C GLN A 306 0.65 6.51 5.27
N GLU A 307 1.55 6.82 6.20
CA GLU A 307 2.91 7.29 5.92
C GLU A 307 3.81 6.12 5.47
N ALA A 308 4.94 5.86 6.15
CA ALA A 308 5.89 4.84 5.69
C ALA A 308 6.42 3.94 6.83
N GLN A 309 6.75 2.71 6.46
CA GLN A 309 7.44 1.71 7.28
C GLN A 309 8.68 1.20 6.55
N ALA A 310 9.69 0.74 7.29
CA ALA A 310 10.72 -0.16 6.80
C ALA A 310 11.14 -1.14 7.90
N VAL A 311 11.62 -2.33 7.52
CA VAL A 311 12.23 -3.30 8.45
C VAL A 311 13.71 -3.45 8.12
N ASP A 312 14.57 -3.19 9.09
CA ASP A 312 16.02 -3.28 8.93
C ASP A 312 16.52 -4.74 8.88
N GLN A 313 17.81 -4.93 8.69
CA GLN A 313 18.42 -6.26 8.58
C GLN A 313 18.50 -7.05 9.89
N ASP A 314 18.30 -6.40 11.02
CA ASP A 314 18.32 -7.01 12.34
C ASP A 314 16.88 -7.30 12.82
N GLY A 315 15.86 -6.92 12.04
CA GLY A 315 14.44 -7.08 12.34
C GLY A 315 13.81 -5.90 13.08
N GLY A 316 14.52 -4.78 13.21
CA GLY A 316 14.02 -3.53 13.74
C GLY A 316 13.02 -2.87 12.79
N VAL A 317 11.92 -2.36 13.33
CA VAL A 317 10.84 -1.73 12.56
C VAL A 317 10.96 -0.21 12.70
N HIS A 318 11.09 0.46 11.57
CA HIS A 318 11.18 1.90 11.43
C HIS A 318 9.87 2.44 10.88
N ILE A 319 9.34 3.48 11.48
CA ILE A 319 8.10 4.13 11.04
C ILE A 319 8.38 5.62 10.97
N LEU A 320 8.17 6.21 9.78
CA LEU A 320 8.19 7.66 9.62
C LEU A 320 6.75 8.14 9.69
N ASN A 321 6.47 9.03 10.65
CA ASN A 321 5.15 9.63 10.80
C ASN A 321 5.30 11.09 11.27
N ARG A 322 4.19 11.75 11.57
CA ARG A 322 4.12 13.12 12.04
C ARG A 322 3.70 13.17 13.50
N ASP A 323 4.06 14.26 14.15
CA ASP A 323 3.65 14.59 15.50
C ASP A 323 3.56 16.11 15.64
N THR A 324 2.95 16.58 16.72
CA THR A 324 2.88 18.00 17.08
C THR A 324 3.86 18.28 18.20
N LEU A 325 4.85 19.13 17.92
CA LEU A 325 5.79 19.64 18.90
C LEU A 325 5.62 21.15 19.01
N ASP A 326 5.28 21.65 20.19
CA ASP A 326 5.03 23.07 20.47
C ASP A 326 4.02 23.73 19.51
N GLY A 327 2.98 22.97 19.13
CA GLY A 327 1.93 23.44 18.21
C GLY A 327 2.30 23.39 16.72
N MET A 328 3.48 22.87 16.37
CA MET A 328 3.91 22.68 14.98
C MET A 328 3.95 21.21 14.59
N ASN A 329 3.50 20.89 13.38
CA ASN A 329 3.64 19.55 12.81
C ASN A 329 5.11 19.31 12.44
N VAL A 330 5.69 18.23 12.95
CA VAL A 330 7.06 17.80 12.69
C VAL A 330 7.10 16.35 12.24
N TRP A 331 8.11 15.98 11.45
CA TRP A 331 8.40 14.58 11.17
C TRP A 331 9.04 13.91 12.39
N ARG A 332 8.55 12.71 12.71
CA ARG A 332 9.04 11.88 13.80
C ARG A 332 9.34 10.47 13.29
N HIS A 333 10.52 9.99 13.66
CA HIS A 333 10.94 8.62 13.42
C HIS A 333 10.67 7.79 14.68
N TYR A 334 9.81 6.78 14.55
CA TYR A 334 9.54 5.79 15.57
C TYR A 334 10.32 4.52 15.25
N TYR A 335 11.00 3.97 16.26
CA TYR A 335 11.82 2.77 16.11
C TYR A 335 11.44 1.72 17.14
N ARG A 336 11.04 0.53 16.66
CA ARG A 336 10.84 -0.66 17.46
C ARG A 336 12.00 -1.62 17.22
N ALA A 337 12.81 -1.87 18.25
CA ALA A 337 13.90 -2.82 18.19
C ALA A 337 13.40 -4.27 17.94
N PRO A 338 14.25 -5.13 17.36
CA PRO A 338 14.01 -6.57 17.33
C PRO A 338 14.10 -7.12 18.77
N GLU A 339 13.04 -7.80 19.25
CA GLU A 339 12.99 -8.57 20.51
C GLU A 339 13.16 -7.79 21.84
N GLY A 340 12.22 -7.96 22.78
CA GLY A 340 12.42 -7.74 24.23
C GLY A 340 12.77 -6.32 24.74
N ALA A 341 13.08 -5.37 23.87
CA ALA A 341 13.40 -3.99 24.22
C ALA A 341 12.15 -3.11 24.15
N LEU A 342 11.98 -2.23 25.14
CA LEU A 342 10.92 -1.21 25.15
C LEU A 342 11.00 -0.37 23.87
N PRO A 343 9.86 0.04 23.28
CA PRO A 343 9.84 0.98 22.18
C PRO A 343 10.69 2.21 22.53
N CYS A 344 11.67 2.54 21.72
CA CYS A 344 12.50 3.73 21.93
C CYS A 344 12.00 4.83 21.02
N LEU A 345 11.46 5.89 21.63
CA LEU A 345 11.22 7.15 20.94
C LEU A 345 12.57 7.81 20.69
N ASN A 346 12.99 7.92 19.43
CA ASN A 346 14.06 8.83 19.08
C ASN A 346 13.49 10.25 19.19
N GLN A 347 13.75 10.92 20.32
CA GLN A 347 13.23 12.25 20.62
C GLN A 347 13.88 13.38 19.81
N ASN A 348 14.82 13.06 18.92
CA ASN A 348 15.42 14.07 18.06
C ASN A 348 14.49 14.33 16.86
N PRO A 349 13.82 15.50 16.77
CA PRO A 349 13.07 15.85 15.59
C PRO A 349 14.02 15.80 14.38
N LEU A 350 13.59 15.14 13.31
CA LEU A 350 14.22 15.31 12.01
C LEU A 350 13.85 16.74 11.57
N LEU A 351 14.75 17.70 11.86
CA LEU A 351 14.61 19.07 11.40
C LEU A 351 14.51 19.04 9.87
N THR A 352 13.41 19.57 9.34
CA THR A 352 13.25 19.72 7.91
C THR A 352 14.29 20.71 7.38
N GLY A 353 15.21 20.22 6.56
CA GLY A 353 15.96 21.07 5.66
C GLY A 353 14.96 21.75 4.72
N LYS A 354 15.06 23.08 4.62
CA LYS A 354 14.22 23.91 3.75
C LYS A 354 14.31 23.54 2.28
#